data_AF-A0A961BPI0-F1
#
_entry.id   AF-A0A961BPI0-F1
#
_cell.length_a   1.000
_cell.length_b   1.000
_cell.length_c   1.000
_cell.angle_alpha   90.00
_cell.angle_beta   90.00
_cell.angle_gamma   90.00
#
_symmetry.space_group_name_H-M   'P 1'
#
loop_
_entity.id
_entity.type
_entity.pdbx_description
1 polymer ?
#
loop_
_entity_poly.entity_id
_entity_poly.type
_entity_poly.pdbx_seq_one_letter_code
_entity_poly.pdbx_strand_id
1 'polypeptide(L)'
;MTNFRWGSATDIGQVRQNNQDAVLSDDGLFLVADGMGGHRGGEVASAIAVEQVQAHFTEPTTEALVEAVQAANKAVVDRSDTEPELRGMGTTLTGLARVRSDEDEDRLAIVNVGDSRLYLLKGGTQLQQITEDHSLVATLERQGQLTKAEAAVHPHRNILTRALGIDPMVLVDSWEILPFVGDRYLLCSDGLFNEVPEEEITRILREVDDPDAAASTLVEMANAGGGRDNITVLIVDVLTDGGNAAAADAALDRVAKATHASERVLLTPEVQAAADALADPAGAPPPPPLAASRSRVTWRVVGFLALVVLVIGFGAVVMATIASNTYYVGLDGDEVVIFRGAKGGVLWVQPSIEQRTGLLIADVPEQYRADITEGQDEPSLEDAQAFVQNVREQADELGGALGADLVLPSTTEVPDSTATSVANRDAGSDQSND
;
A
#
# COMPACT_ATOMS: atom_id res chain seq x y z
N MET A 1 41.36 -23.25 -2.00
CA MET A 1 40.65 -22.03 -1.61
C MET A 1 39.76 -21.61 -2.75
N THR A 2 38.49 -21.40 -2.45
CA THR A 2 37.44 -21.06 -3.39
C THR A 2 37.61 -19.61 -3.81
N ASN A 3 37.61 -19.35 -5.12
CA ASN A 3 37.79 -18.02 -5.69
C ASN A 3 36.51 -17.61 -6.41
N PHE A 4 36.17 -16.33 -6.28
CA PHE A 4 34.97 -15.76 -6.88
C PHE A 4 35.30 -14.72 -7.93
N ARG A 5 34.37 -14.55 -8.87
CA ARG A 5 34.23 -13.35 -9.70
C ARG A 5 32.82 -12.85 -9.51
N TRP A 6 32.62 -11.56 -9.31
CA TRP A 6 31.30 -11.01 -9.03
C TRP A 6 31.08 -9.69 -9.74
N GLY A 7 29.83 -9.27 -9.79
CA GLY A 7 29.41 -7.99 -10.32
C GLY A 7 28.05 -7.62 -9.76
N SER A 8 27.78 -6.32 -9.64
CA SER A 8 26.54 -5.85 -9.02
C SER A 8 26.04 -4.57 -9.66
N ALA A 9 24.73 -4.40 -9.64
CA ALA A 9 24.07 -3.19 -10.08
C ALA A 9 22.91 -2.89 -9.13
N THR A 10 22.73 -1.62 -8.80
CA THR A 10 21.60 -1.12 -8.02
C THR A 10 21.05 0.13 -8.69
N ASP A 11 19.73 0.26 -8.72
CA ASP A 11 19.05 1.40 -9.30
C ASP A 11 17.81 1.75 -8.47
N ILE A 12 17.50 3.05 -8.45
CA ILE A 12 16.33 3.60 -7.74
C ILE A 12 15.00 3.09 -8.33
N GLY A 13 14.97 2.67 -9.58
CA GLY A 13 13.74 2.37 -10.30
C GLY A 13 13.14 3.61 -10.95
N GLN A 14 11.98 3.45 -11.59
CA GLN A 14 11.28 4.54 -12.30
C GLN A 14 10.30 5.31 -11.41
N VAL A 15 9.85 4.72 -10.29
CA VAL A 15 8.76 5.26 -9.46
C VAL A 15 9.22 5.80 -8.12
N ARG A 16 10.24 5.19 -7.50
CA ARG A 16 10.72 5.60 -6.17
C ARG A 16 11.54 6.90 -6.25
N GLN A 17 11.62 7.62 -5.13
CA GLN A 17 12.37 8.88 -5.02
C GLN A 17 13.75 8.73 -4.39
N ASN A 18 13.96 7.65 -3.64
CA ASN A 18 15.23 7.29 -3.03
C ASN A 18 15.48 5.80 -3.27
N ASN A 19 16.76 5.41 -3.29
CA ASN A 19 17.16 4.02 -3.23
C ASN A 19 17.32 3.61 -1.76
N GLN A 20 16.52 2.66 -1.30
CA GLN A 20 16.55 2.12 0.05
C GLN A 20 17.23 0.74 0.09
N ASP A 21 17.69 0.21 -1.04
CA ASP A 21 18.49 -1.00 -1.10
C ASP A 21 19.97 -0.72 -0.75
N ALA A 22 20.64 -1.73 -0.23
CA ALA A 22 22.07 -1.77 -0.03
C ALA A 22 22.67 -3.09 -0.54
N VAL A 23 23.89 -3.01 -1.06
CA VAL A 23 24.65 -4.17 -1.55
C VAL A 23 26.07 -4.14 -1.01
N LEU A 24 26.59 -5.31 -0.64
CA LEU A 24 28.00 -5.52 -0.32
C LEU A 24 28.56 -6.65 -1.18
N SER A 25 29.71 -6.38 -1.76
CA SER A 25 30.47 -7.35 -2.54
C SER A 25 31.95 -7.29 -2.13
N ASP A 26 32.31 -8.09 -1.15
CA ASP A 26 33.68 -8.25 -0.64
C ASP A 26 34.15 -9.69 -0.87
N ASP A 27 35.46 -9.96 -0.91
CA ASP A 27 35.99 -11.30 -1.25
C ASP A 27 35.54 -12.37 -0.26
N GLY A 28 34.47 -13.08 -0.61
CA GLY A 28 33.84 -14.11 0.21
C GLY A 28 32.76 -13.61 1.16
N LEU A 29 32.24 -12.39 1.00
CA LEU A 29 31.04 -11.91 1.67
C LEU A 29 30.18 -11.07 0.71
N PHE A 30 29.00 -11.57 0.40
CA PHE A 30 28.08 -11.02 -0.60
C PHE A 30 26.72 -10.82 0.04
N LEU A 31 26.21 -9.58 0.11
CA LEU A 31 24.96 -9.26 0.78
C LEU A 31 24.07 -8.37 -0.10
N VAL A 32 22.77 -8.59 -0.03
CA VAL A 32 21.72 -7.67 -0.52
C VAL A 32 20.75 -7.42 0.62
N ALA A 33 20.38 -6.15 0.81
CA ALA A 33 19.43 -5.72 1.83
C ALA A 33 18.44 -4.73 1.18
N ASP A 34 17.15 -4.99 1.33
CA ASP A 34 16.05 -4.16 0.85
C ASP A 34 15.43 -3.43 2.05
N GLY A 35 15.65 -2.12 2.09
CA GLY A 35 15.27 -1.27 3.20
C GLY A 35 13.82 -0.82 3.13
N MET A 36 13.07 -1.07 4.19
CA MET A 36 11.70 -0.62 4.35
C MET A 36 11.54 0.41 5.47
N GLY A 37 10.63 1.35 5.25
CA GLY A 37 10.31 2.41 6.22
C GLY A 37 9.97 3.71 5.52
N GLY A 38 9.18 4.57 6.18
CA GLY A 38 8.83 5.89 5.65
C GLY A 38 10.07 6.77 5.43
N HIS A 39 9.94 7.84 4.63
CA HIS A 39 11.01 8.81 4.32
C HIS A 39 12.41 8.20 4.13
N ARG A 40 13.26 8.23 5.18
CA ARG A 40 14.67 7.79 5.17
C ARG A 40 14.93 6.48 5.93
N GLY A 41 13.90 5.90 6.55
CA GLY A 41 14.06 4.73 7.42
C GLY A 41 14.71 3.54 6.70
N GLY A 42 14.21 3.21 5.50
CA GLY A 42 14.70 2.07 4.73
C GLY A 42 16.19 2.17 4.36
N GLU A 43 16.60 3.30 3.75
CA GLU A 43 18.01 3.57 3.38
C GLU A 43 18.96 3.42 4.57
N VAL A 44 18.56 3.94 5.74
CA VAL A 44 19.38 3.86 6.94
C VAL A 44 19.43 2.43 7.49
N ALA A 45 18.30 1.71 7.46
CA ALA A 45 18.23 0.34 7.96
C ALA A 45 19.07 -0.63 7.13
N SER A 46 18.95 -0.59 5.80
CA SER A 46 19.70 -1.47 4.88
C SER A 46 21.20 -1.19 4.94
N ALA A 47 21.61 0.08 4.98
CA ALA A 47 23.00 0.47 5.14
C ALA A 47 23.59 -0.02 6.48
N ILE A 48 22.89 0.20 7.60
CA ILE A 48 23.33 -0.30 8.91
C ILE A 48 23.45 -1.83 8.88
N ALA A 49 22.49 -2.55 8.30
CA ALA A 49 22.53 -4.00 8.29
C ALA A 49 23.78 -4.54 7.59
N VAL A 50 24.06 -4.04 6.39
CA VAL A 50 25.25 -4.41 5.62
C VAL A 50 26.55 -4.05 6.34
N GLU A 51 26.66 -2.82 6.86
CA GLU A 51 27.84 -2.36 7.59
C GLU A 51 28.12 -3.20 8.84
N GLN A 52 27.07 -3.54 9.59
CA GLN A 52 27.21 -4.33 10.82
C GLN A 52 27.60 -5.78 10.54
N VAL A 53 27.05 -6.40 9.49
CA VAL A 53 27.47 -7.75 9.10
C VAL A 53 28.93 -7.74 8.68
N GLN A 54 29.36 -6.80 7.84
CA GLN A 54 30.76 -6.67 7.44
C GLN A 54 31.70 -6.49 8.64
N ALA A 55 31.30 -5.68 9.64
CA ALA A 55 32.12 -5.40 10.81
C ALA A 55 32.21 -6.56 11.80
N HIS A 56 31.17 -7.39 11.91
CA HIS A 56 31.08 -8.47 12.92
C HIS A 56 31.40 -9.85 12.38
N PHE A 57 31.32 -10.07 11.06
CA PHE A 57 31.74 -11.31 10.42
C PHE A 57 33.27 -11.40 10.37
N THR A 58 33.85 -11.79 11.51
CA THR A 58 35.30 -11.81 11.72
C THR A 58 35.91 -13.21 11.59
N GLU A 59 35.09 -14.25 11.70
CA GLU A 59 35.48 -15.64 11.53
C GLU A 59 34.68 -16.27 10.38
N PRO A 60 35.31 -17.10 9.52
CA PRO A 60 34.63 -17.70 8.38
C PRO A 60 33.82 -18.93 8.81
N THR A 61 32.85 -18.76 9.71
CA THR A 61 31.92 -19.81 10.16
C THR A 61 30.48 -19.37 9.98
N THR A 62 29.57 -20.33 9.82
CA THR A 62 28.13 -20.04 9.68
C THR A 62 27.58 -19.40 10.95
N GLU A 63 28.04 -19.82 12.12
CA GLU A 63 27.66 -19.27 13.42
C GLU A 63 28.07 -17.80 13.54
N ALA A 64 29.31 -17.45 13.16
CA ALA A 64 29.78 -16.06 13.19
C ALA A 64 28.99 -15.17 12.21
N LEU A 65 28.59 -15.71 11.06
CA LEU A 65 27.72 -15.00 10.12
C LEU A 65 26.34 -14.74 10.74
N VAL A 66 25.72 -15.74 11.36
CA VAL A 66 24.43 -15.59 12.04
C VAL A 66 24.53 -14.58 13.19
N GLU A 67 25.58 -14.63 14.00
CA GLU A 67 25.84 -13.65 15.07
C GLU A 67 26.01 -12.23 14.51
N ALA A 68 26.67 -12.08 13.37
CA ALA A 68 26.81 -10.79 12.68
C ALA A 68 25.46 -10.25 12.19
N VAL A 69 24.57 -11.11 11.67
CA VAL A 69 23.19 -10.73 11.30
C VAL A 69 22.36 -10.35 12.54
N GLN A 70 22.54 -11.04 13.68
CA GLN A 70 21.88 -10.66 14.93
C GLN A 70 22.38 -9.32 15.47
N ALA A 71 23.69 -9.04 15.36
CA ALA A 71 24.26 -7.74 15.70
C ALA A 71 23.71 -6.62 14.80
N ALA A 72 23.57 -6.89 13.50
CA ALA A 72 22.91 -6.00 12.56
C ALA A 72 21.45 -5.72 12.96
N ASN A 73 20.66 -6.76 13.27
CA ASN A 73 19.29 -6.57 13.77
C ASN A 73 19.24 -5.64 14.98
N LYS A 74 20.11 -5.92 15.97
CA LYS A 74 20.18 -5.11 17.18
C LYS A 74 20.52 -3.66 16.88
N ALA A 75 21.46 -3.39 15.98
CA ALA A 75 21.85 -2.03 15.63
C ALA A 75 20.72 -1.26 14.94
N VAL A 76 19.96 -1.91 14.05
CA VAL A 76 18.79 -1.29 13.41
C VAL A 76 17.70 -1.00 14.45
N VAL A 77 17.41 -1.94 15.36
CA VAL A 77 16.45 -1.73 16.47
C VAL A 77 16.89 -0.57 17.37
N ASP A 78 18.14 -0.57 17.83
CA ASP A 78 18.66 0.47 18.73
C ASP A 78 18.59 1.86 18.07
N ARG A 79 18.89 1.95 16.76
CA ARG A 79 18.77 3.20 16.00
C ARG A 79 17.31 3.63 15.84
N SER A 80 16.41 2.71 15.50
CA SER A 80 14.96 2.94 15.36
C SER A 80 14.33 3.44 16.67
N ASP A 81 14.81 2.96 17.82
CA ASP A 81 14.35 3.37 19.15
C ASP A 81 14.92 4.72 19.60
N THR A 82 16.12 5.07 19.16
CA THR A 82 16.81 6.30 19.59
C THR A 82 16.39 7.52 18.77
N GLU A 83 16.05 7.33 17.49
CA GLU A 83 15.75 8.41 16.55
C GLU A 83 14.27 8.36 16.13
N PRO A 84 13.41 9.29 16.63
CA PRO A 84 11.98 9.27 16.35
C PRO A 84 11.61 9.29 14.86
N GLU A 85 12.40 9.96 14.01
CA GLU A 85 12.19 9.97 12.55
C GLU A 85 12.45 8.64 11.84
N LEU A 86 13.18 7.71 12.48
CA LEU A 86 13.51 6.38 11.94
C LEU A 86 12.63 5.28 12.53
N ARG A 87 11.64 5.65 13.35
CA ARG A 87 10.79 4.68 14.06
C ARG A 87 10.09 3.75 13.08
N GLY A 88 10.28 2.44 13.30
CA GLY A 88 9.68 1.40 12.47
C GLY A 88 10.42 1.16 11.15
N MET A 89 11.64 1.69 10.99
CA MET A 89 12.51 1.24 9.91
C MET A 89 12.88 -0.23 10.08
N GLY A 90 13.08 -0.91 8.96
CA GLY A 90 13.57 -2.27 8.91
C GLY A 90 14.19 -2.57 7.56
N THR A 91 14.73 -3.76 7.40
CA THR A 91 15.33 -4.18 6.13
C THR A 91 15.29 -5.69 6.01
N THR A 92 15.23 -6.19 4.78
CA THR A 92 15.62 -7.58 4.49
C THR A 92 17.15 -7.72 4.60
N LEU A 93 17.62 -8.96 4.61
CA LEU A 93 19.02 -9.29 4.40
C LEU A 93 19.12 -10.71 3.83
N THR A 94 19.66 -10.81 2.62
CA THR A 94 20.05 -12.08 2.01
C THR A 94 21.55 -12.08 1.78
N GLY A 95 22.24 -13.15 2.17
CA GLY A 95 23.68 -13.22 2.12
C GLY A 95 24.24 -14.56 1.68
N LEU A 96 25.42 -14.49 1.06
CA LEU A 96 26.28 -15.62 0.71
C LEU A 96 27.70 -15.31 1.20
N ALA A 97 28.28 -16.19 2.01
CA ALA A 97 29.63 -16.00 2.53
C ALA A 97 30.48 -17.27 2.40
N ARG A 98 31.78 -17.11 2.14
CA ARG A 98 32.75 -18.20 2.21
C ARG A 98 33.03 -18.52 3.68
N VAL A 99 32.68 -19.73 4.07
CA VAL A 99 32.96 -20.28 5.41
C VAL A 99 33.81 -21.54 5.29
N ARG A 100 34.31 -22.04 6.42
CA ARG A 100 35.02 -23.32 6.50
C ARG A 100 34.27 -24.26 7.42
N SER A 101 34.20 -25.52 7.01
CA SER A 101 33.74 -26.59 7.88
C SER A 101 34.77 -26.95 8.95
N ASP A 102 34.37 -27.75 9.93
CA ASP A 102 35.24 -28.32 10.97
C ASP A 102 36.43 -29.13 10.40
N GLU A 103 36.33 -29.59 9.15
CA GLU A 103 37.35 -30.35 8.43
C GLU A 103 38.26 -29.46 7.54
N ASP A 104 38.24 -28.13 7.74
CA ASP A 104 38.98 -27.13 6.95
C ASP A 104 38.62 -27.09 5.45
N GLU A 105 37.49 -27.67 5.06
CA GLU A 105 36.99 -27.57 3.68
C GLU A 105 36.17 -26.29 3.48
N ASP A 106 36.38 -25.61 2.35
CA ASP A 106 35.57 -24.45 1.97
C ASP A 106 34.09 -24.85 1.76
N ARG A 107 33.22 -23.98 2.25
CA ARG A 107 31.76 -24.04 2.14
C ARG A 107 31.23 -22.64 1.82
N LEU A 108 30.00 -22.57 1.34
CA LEU A 108 29.27 -21.30 1.25
C LEU A 108 28.13 -21.33 2.24
N ALA A 109 28.15 -20.41 3.21
CA ALA A 109 27.03 -20.17 4.09
C ALA A 109 26.03 -19.24 3.40
N ILE A 110 24.75 -19.59 3.51
CA ILE A 110 23.64 -18.76 3.08
C ILE A 110 22.92 -18.28 4.33
N VAL A 111 22.55 -17.00 4.35
CA VAL A 111 21.67 -16.42 5.37
C VAL A 111 20.51 -15.68 4.71
N ASN A 112 19.31 -15.78 5.29
CA ASN A 112 18.15 -15.05 4.80
C ASN A 112 17.23 -14.55 5.91
N VAL A 113 16.80 -13.29 5.77
CA VAL A 113 15.73 -12.64 6.54
C VAL A 113 14.98 -11.73 5.59
N GLY A 114 13.66 -11.91 5.45
CA GLY A 114 12.85 -11.19 4.45
C GLY A 114 12.62 -12.00 3.17
N ASP A 115 12.25 -11.30 2.10
CA ASP A 115 11.84 -11.83 0.81
C ASP A 115 12.77 -11.45 -0.35
N SER A 116 13.90 -10.80 -0.06
CA SER A 116 15.02 -10.81 -1.00
C SER A 116 15.50 -12.26 -1.22
N ARG A 117 16.03 -12.53 -2.42
CA ARG A 117 16.21 -13.92 -2.88
C ARG A 117 17.64 -14.22 -3.27
N LEU A 118 18.04 -15.47 -3.01
CA LEU A 118 19.23 -16.08 -3.57
C LEU A 118 18.82 -17.22 -4.50
N TYR A 119 19.34 -17.18 -5.72
CA TYR A 119 19.19 -18.20 -6.74
C TYR A 119 20.54 -18.83 -7.09
N LEU A 120 20.50 -20.10 -7.51
CA LEU A 120 21.62 -20.82 -8.13
C LEU A 120 21.24 -21.18 -9.56
N LEU A 121 22.08 -20.82 -10.53
CA LEU A 121 22.01 -21.34 -11.89
C LEU A 121 22.68 -22.72 -11.95
N LYS A 122 21.93 -23.75 -11.59
CA LYS A 122 22.42 -25.13 -11.50
C LYS A 122 22.81 -25.66 -12.88
N GLY A 123 24.05 -26.13 -13.00
CA GLY A 123 24.60 -26.71 -14.22
C GLY A 123 24.52 -25.77 -15.43
N GLY A 124 24.51 -24.45 -15.20
CA GLY A 124 24.43 -23.43 -16.25
C GLY A 124 23.13 -23.43 -17.06
N THR A 125 22.05 -24.06 -16.57
CA THR A 125 20.81 -24.23 -17.38
C THR A 125 19.53 -23.98 -16.61
N GLN A 126 19.45 -24.39 -15.34
CA GLN A 126 18.23 -24.27 -14.54
C GLN A 126 18.45 -23.27 -13.40
N LEU A 127 17.65 -22.22 -13.36
CA LEU A 127 17.60 -21.33 -12.22
C LEU A 127 16.79 -22.00 -11.10
N GLN A 128 17.37 -22.04 -9.90
CA GLN A 128 16.72 -22.60 -8.73
C GLN A 128 16.78 -21.56 -7.60
N GLN A 129 15.62 -21.18 -7.06
CA GLN A 129 15.56 -20.40 -5.84
C GLN A 129 16.04 -21.26 -4.66
N ILE A 130 16.99 -20.73 -3.90
CA ILE A 130 17.61 -21.42 -2.75
C ILE A 130 17.00 -20.93 -1.43
N THR A 131 16.65 -19.65 -1.34
CA THR A 131 16.00 -19.07 -0.14
C THR A 131 14.49 -19.23 -0.17
N GLU A 132 13.86 -19.22 1.01
CA GLU A 132 12.41 -19.08 1.13
C GLU A 132 12.05 -17.66 1.53
N ASP A 133 11.02 -17.10 0.90
CA ASP A 133 10.55 -15.75 1.17
C ASP A 133 9.83 -15.70 2.52
N HIS A 134 10.25 -14.76 3.37
CA HIS A 134 9.54 -14.47 4.62
C HIS A 134 8.43 -13.44 4.40
N SER A 135 7.44 -13.79 3.58
CA SER A 135 6.26 -12.96 3.29
C SER A 135 4.95 -13.68 3.64
N LEU A 136 3.89 -12.89 3.82
CA LEU A 136 2.55 -13.42 4.09
C LEU A 136 2.09 -14.33 2.95
N VAL A 137 2.27 -13.90 1.70
CA VAL A 137 1.84 -14.68 0.53
C VAL A 137 2.62 -15.98 0.39
N ALA A 138 3.93 -15.98 0.65
CA ALA A 138 4.73 -17.20 0.65
C ALA A 138 4.28 -18.17 1.76
N THR A 139 3.89 -17.64 2.93
CA THR A 139 3.31 -18.46 4.01
C THR A 139 1.97 -19.09 3.60
N LEU A 140 1.08 -18.31 2.98
CA LEU A 140 -0.23 -18.80 2.51
C LEU A 140 -0.09 -19.82 1.36
N GLU A 141 0.86 -19.61 0.44
CA GLU A 141 1.20 -20.58 -0.61
C GLU A 141 1.66 -21.92 -0.01
N ARG A 142 2.59 -21.90 0.94
CA ARG A 142 3.11 -23.13 1.59
C ARG A 142 2.01 -23.88 2.35
N GLN A 143 1.03 -23.16 2.89
CA GLN A 143 -0.15 -23.75 3.53
C GLN A 143 -1.22 -24.26 2.53
N GLY A 144 -0.99 -24.08 1.22
CA GLY A 144 -1.93 -24.46 0.16
C GLY A 144 -3.18 -23.58 0.11
N GLN A 145 -3.16 -22.40 0.75
CA GLN A 145 -4.27 -21.46 0.76
C GLN A 145 -4.26 -20.52 -0.46
N LEU A 146 -3.08 -20.32 -1.06
CA LEU A 146 -2.91 -19.59 -2.31
C LEU A 146 -2.14 -20.42 -3.33
N THR A 147 -2.48 -20.25 -4.59
CA THR A 147 -1.61 -20.64 -5.71
C THR A 147 -0.58 -19.56 -6.00
N LYS A 148 0.53 -19.92 -6.67
CA LYS A 148 1.55 -18.95 -7.13
C LYS A 148 0.98 -17.79 -7.93
N ALA A 149 -0.03 -18.06 -8.77
CA ALA A 149 -0.68 -17.04 -9.59
C ALA A 149 -1.51 -16.06 -8.73
N GLU A 150 -2.16 -16.53 -7.67
CA GLU A 150 -2.96 -15.69 -6.78
C GLU A 150 -2.05 -14.84 -5.87
N ALA A 151 -0.97 -15.42 -5.35
CA ALA A 151 0.01 -14.72 -4.53
C ALA A 151 0.66 -13.53 -5.25
N ALA A 152 0.99 -13.70 -6.54
CA ALA A 152 1.62 -12.66 -7.36
C ALA A 152 0.78 -11.37 -7.48
N VAL A 153 -0.55 -11.50 -7.42
CA VAL A 153 -1.48 -10.36 -7.53
C VAL A 153 -2.16 -10.01 -6.20
N HIS A 154 -1.75 -10.65 -5.10
CA HIS A 154 -2.42 -10.51 -3.82
C HIS A 154 -2.26 -9.08 -3.26
N PRO A 155 -3.31 -8.47 -2.67
CA PRO A 155 -3.24 -7.12 -2.11
C PRO A 155 -2.19 -6.95 -1.01
N HIS A 156 -1.88 -8.03 -0.30
CA HIS A 156 -0.93 -8.06 0.81
C HIS A 156 0.38 -8.77 0.46
N ARG A 157 0.76 -8.83 -0.82
CA ARG A 157 2.01 -9.50 -1.25
C ARG A 157 3.28 -8.87 -0.67
N ASN A 158 3.26 -7.57 -0.39
CA ASN A 158 4.39 -6.82 0.19
C ASN A 158 4.45 -6.89 1.73
N ILE A 159 3.67 -7.75 2.39
CA ILE A 159 3.73 -7.90 3.86
C ILE A 159 4.79 -8.94 4.22
N LEU A 160 5.86 -8.49 4.86
CA LEU A 160 6.89 -9.38 5.42
C LEU A 160 6.43 -10.01 6.73
N THR A 161 6.72 -11.29 6.90
CA THR A 161 6.58 -12.01 8.18
C THR A 161 7.87 -11.95 9.01
N ARG A 162 9.00 -11.57 8.39
CA ARG A 162 10.28 -11.43 9.08
C ARG A 162 11.14 -10.35 8.41
N ALA A 163 11.73 -9.49 9.23
CA ALA A 163 12.66 -8.45 8.79
C ALA A 163 13.59 -8.04 9.94
N LEU A 164 14.75 -7.48 9.60
CA LEU A 164 15.64 -6.85 10.58
C LEU A 164 15.07 -5.50 11.03
N GLY A 165 15.33 -5.12 12.28
CA GLY A 165 14.94 -3.81 12.83
C GLY A 165 13.54 -3.72 13.42
N ILE A 166 12.70 -4.74 13.21
CA ILE A 166 11.31 -4.78 13.69
C ILE A 166 11.21 -5.54 15.01
N ASP A 167 11.61 -6.81 15.01
CA ASP A 167 11.62 -7.64 16.22
C ASP A 167 13.00 -7.59 16.90
N PRO A 168 13.06 -7.44 18.25
CA PRO A 168 14.34 -7.45 18.98
C PRO A 168 15.15 -8.74 18.80
N MET A 169 14.47 -9.84 18.50
CA MET A 169 15.08 -11.15 18.24
C MET A 169 14.56 -11.68 16.92
N VAL A 170 15.43 -11.71 15.92
CA VAL A 170 15.11 -12.22 14.59
C VAL A 170 15.61 -13.65 14.44
N LEU A 171 14.78 -14.51 13.84
CA LEU A 171 15.19 -15.83 13.42
C LEU A 171 15.92 -15.71 12.08
N VAL A 172 17.19 -16.11 12.03
CA VAL A 172 17.96 -16.10 10.78
C VAL A 172 17.90 -17.49 10.19
N ASP A 173 17.39 -17.59 8.97
CA ASP A 173 17.49 -18.82 8.21
C ASP A 173 18.93 -18.96 7.73
N SER A 174 19.58 -20.08 8.06
CA SER A 174 20.97 -20.34 7.65
C SER A 174 21.24 -21.81 7.34
N TRP A 175 22.06 -22.04 6.31
CA TRP A 175 22.57 -23.35 5.93
C TRP A 175 23.83 -23.22 5.08
N GLU A 176 24.53 -24.34 4.91
CA GLU A 176 25.74 -24.42 4.08
C GLU A 176 25.50 -25.21 2.80
N ILE A 177 26.18 -24.80 1.74
CA ILE A 177 26.29 -25.54 0.48
C ILE A 177 27.75 -25.71 0.08
N LEU A 178 28.01 -26.71 -0.76
CA LEU A 178 29.32 -26.90 -1.38
C LEU A 178 29.45 -25.97 -2.59
N PRO A 179 30.53 -25.17 -2.70
CA PRO A 179 30.82 -24.45 -3.93
C PRO A 179 31.22 -25.45 -5.03
N PHE A 180 30.72 -25.24 -6.24
CA PHE A 180 31.16 -25.98 -7.43
C PHE A 180 31.67 -25.03 -8.50
N VAL A 181 32.76 -25.39 -9.19
CA VAL A 181 33.28 -24.56 -10.28
C VAL A 181 32.25 -24.41 -11.38
N GLY A 182 31.98 -23.17 -11.76
CA GLY A 182 30.96 -22.83 -12.74
C GLY A 182 29.57 -22.59 -12.15
N ASP A 183 29.38 -22.76 -10.83
CA ASP A 183 28.19 -22.26 -10.18
C ASP A 183 28.12 -20.74 -10.30
N ARG A 184 26.92 -20.25 -10.60
CA ARG A 184 26.58 -18.83 -10.66
C ARG A 184 25.41 -18.58 -9.74
N TYR A 185 25.62 -17.74 -8.73
CA TYR A 185 24.61 -17.30 -7.79
C TYR A 185 24.09 -15.91 -8.18
N LEU A 186 22.81 -15.68 -7.95
CA LEU A 186 22.15 -14.39 -8.08
C LEU A 186 21.52 -14.05 -6.73
N LEU A 187 21.91 -12.93 -6.14
CA LEU A 187 21.22 -12.30 -5.02
C LEU A 187 20.48 -11.08 -5.55
N CYS A 188 19.22 -10.89 -5.16
CA CYS A 188 18.43 -9.74 -5.62
C CYS A 188 17.33 -9.32 -4.65
N SER A 189 16.99 -8.02 -4.70
CA SER A 189 15.76 -7.48 -4.08
C SER A 189 14.52 -7.82 -4.90
N ASP A 190 13.34 -7.52 -4.35
CA ASP A 190 12.07 -7.84 -4.99
C ASP A 190 11.80 -7.04 -6.27
N GLY A 191 12.43 -5.88 -6.40
CA GLY A 191 12.37 -5.04 -7.59
C GLY A 191 12.87 -5.72 -8.87
N LEU A 192 13.72 -6.76 -8.77
CA LEU A 192 14.10 -7.56 -9.93
C LEU A 192 12.97 -8.55 -10.32
N PHE A 193 12.68 -9.50 -9.44
CA PHE A 193 11.83 -10.65 -9.80
C PHE A 193 10.33 -10.32 -9.89
N ASN A 194 9.92 -9.16 -9.39
CA ASN A 194 8.57 -8.62 -9.62
C ASN A 194 8.39 -7.95 -11.00
N GLU A 195 9.49 -7.62 -11.68
CA GLU A 195 9.48 -6.91 -12.97
C GLU A 195 9.99 -7.78 -14.13
N VAL A 196 10.89 -8.73 -13.86
CA VAL A 196 11.51 -9.59 -14.86
C VAL A 196 11.08 -11.04 -14.64
N PRO A 197 10.45 -11.69 -15.64
CA PRO A 197 10.12 -13.12 -15.56
C PRO A 197 11.34 -14.01 -15.33
N GLU A 198 11.16 -15.10 -14.60
CA GLU A 198 12.23 -16.03 -14.24
C GLU A 198 12.94 -16.62 -15.48
N GLU A 199 12.23 -16.84 -16.57
CA GLU A 199 12.79 -17.34 -17.83
C GLU A 199 13.79 -16.35 -18.45
N GLU A 200 13.51 -15.06 -18.35
CA GLU A 200 14.38 -13.99 -18.84
C GLU A 200 15.59 -13.80 -17.94
N ILE A 201 15.41 -13.85 -16.61
CA ILE A 201 16.52 -13.87 -15.65
C ILE A 201 17.45 -15.04 -15.97
N THR A 202 16.88 -16.24 -16.14
CA THR A 202 17.63 -17.45 -16.49
C THR A 202 18.40 -17.29 -17.80
N ARG A 203 17.78 -16.69 -18.82
CA ARG A 203 18.42 -16.44 -20.11
C ARG A 203 19.63 -15.51 -19.96
N ILE A 204 19.49 -14.38 -19.26
CA ILE A 204 20.60 -13.43 -19.07
C ILE A 204 21.75 -14.06 -18.29
N LEU A 205 21.46 -14.78 -17.20
CA LEU A 205 22.50 -15.45 -16.42
C LEU A 205 23.26 -16.51 -17.23
N ARG A 206 22.67 -17.04 -18.32
CA ARG A 206 23.31 -18.02 -19.22
C ARG A 206 24.06 -17.38 -20.39
N GLU A 207 23.55 -16.29 -20.94
CA GLU A 207 24.07 -15.67 -22.17
C GLU A 207 25.14 -14.61 -21.91
N VAL A 208 25.11 -13.96 -20.74
CA VAL A 208 26.02 -12.86 -20.41
C VAL A 208 27.09 -13.36 -19.44
N ASP A 209 28.29 -13.61 -19.96
CA ASP A 209 29.39 -14.20 -19.18
C ASP A 209 29.92 -13.26 -18.09
N ASP A 210 29.95 -11.95 -18.32
CA ASP A 210 30.49 -10.98 -17.37
C ASP A 210 29.43 -10.62 -16.32
N PRO A 211 29.72 -10.79 -15.01
CA PRO A 211 28.70 -10.61 -13.98
C PRO A 211 28.27 -9.15 -13.81
N ASP A 212 29.13 -8.17 -14.05
CA ASP A 212 28.76 -6.75 -14.01
C ASP A 212 27.81 -6.40 -15.17
N ALA A 213 28.12 -6.86 -16.38
CA ALA A 213 27.25 -6.70 -17.53
C ALA A 213 25.89 -7.40 -17.34
N ALA A 214 25.90 -8.62 -16.77
CA ALA A 214 24.68 -9.37 -16.50
C ALA A 214 23.80 -8.67 -15.44
N ALA A 215 24.41 -8.17 -14.36
CA ALA A 215 23.70 -7.44 -13.31
C ALA A 215 23.08 -6.14 -13.87
N SER A 216 23.87 -5.37 -14.63
CA SER A 216 23.40 -4.14 -15.28
C SER A 216 22.25 -4.40 -16.27
N THR A 217 22.37 -5.46 -17.07
CA THR A 217 21.31 -5.87 -18.03
C THR A 217 20.02 -6.23 -17.30
N LEU A 218 20.10 -6.95 -16.18
CA LEU A 218 18.92 -7.31 -15.38
C LEU A 218 18.24 -6.09 -14.77
N VAL A 219 19.02 -5.13 -14.27
CA VAL A 219 18.49 -3.85 -13.76
C VAL A 219 17.82 -3.04 -14.87
N GLU A 220 18.42 -2.97 -16.05
CA GLU A 220 17.82 -2.31 -17.22
C GLU A 220 16.49 -2.97 -17.63
N MET A 221 16.44 -4.30 -17.61
CA MET A 221 15.22 -5.06 -17.91
C MET A 221 14.12 -4.83 -16.87
N ALA A 222 14.46 -4.80 -15.58
CA ALA A 222 13.51 -4.52 -14.51
C ALA A 222 12.94 -3.09 -14.62
N ASN A 223 13.80 -2.12 -14.92
CA ASN A 223 13.39 -0.76 -15.22
C ASN A 223 12.45 -0.68 -16.44
N ALA A 224 12.75 -1.41 -17.51
CA ALA A 224 11.89 -1.51 -18.69
C ALA A 224 10.54 -2.22 -18.40
N GLY A 225 10.51 -3.14 -17.43
CA GLY A 225 9.31 -3.82 -16.95
C GLY A 225 8.37 -2.94 -16.11
N GLY A 226 8.88 -1.81 -15.63
CA GLY A 226 8.11 -0.78 -14.93
C GLY A 226 8.86 -0.09 -13.81
N GLY A 227 9.92 -0.71 -13.28
CA GLY A 227 10.76 -0.16 -12.22
C GLY A 227 9.97 0.40 -11.04
N ARG A 228 8.97 -0.34 -10.55
CA ARG A 228 8.06 0.13 -9.48
C ARG A 228 8.72 0.18 -8.12
N ASP A 229 9.83 -0.53 -7.93
CA ASP A 229 10.63 -0.53 -6.72
C ASP A 229 12.11 -0.26 -6.97
N ASN A 230 12.88 -0.16 -5.89
CA ASN A 230 14.34 -0.21 -5.96
C ASN A 230 14.79 -1.59 -6.47
N ILE A 231 15.82 -1.62 -7.30
CA ILE A 231 16.27 -2.83 -7.97
C ILE A 231 17.73 -3.03 -7.65
N THR A 232 18.05 -4.14 -6.97
CA THR A 232 19.43 -4.51 -6.66
C THR A 232 19.71 -5.94 -7.08
N VAL A 233 20.84 -6.11 -7.75
CA VAL A 233 21.30 -7.37 -8.34
C VAL A 233 22.78 -7.57 -8.03
N LEU A 234 23.12 -8.74 -7.51
CA LEU A 234 24.49 -9.18 -7.24
C LEU A 234 24.68 -10.59 -7.80
N ILE A 235 25.66 -10.75 -8.69
CA ILE A 235 25.99 -12.02 -9.32
C ILE A 235 27.35 -12.48 -8.83
N VAL A 236 27.46 -13.76 -8.45
CA VAL A 236 28.69 -14.36 -7.94
C VAL A 236 28.97 -15.67 -8.68
N ASP A 237 30.10 -15.71 -9.39
CA ASP A 237 30.62 -16.89 -10.09
C ASP A 237 31.69 -17.58 -9.24
N VAL A 238 31.64 -18.90 -9.17
CA VAL A 238 32.69 -19.72 -8.57
C VAL A 238 33.71 -20.12 -9.63
N LEU A 239 34.94 -19.59 -9.53
CA LEU A 239 36.02 -19.86 -10.49
C LEU A 239 36.84 -21.10 -10.15
N THR A 240 37.02 -21.38 -8.86
CA THR A 240 37.73 -22.57 -8.34
C THR A 240 37.04 -23.03 -7.06
N ASP A 241 36.91 -24.33 -6.83
CA ASP A 241 36.23 -24.92 -5.66
C ASP A 241 37.20 -25.60 -4.68
N GLY A 242 38.52 -25.41 -4.87
CA GLY A 242 39.54 -26.06 -4.05
C GLY A 242 39.71 -27.57 -4.25
N GLY A 243 39.11 -28.17 -5.29
CA GLY A 243 39.17 -29.62 -5.56
C GLY A 243 37.93 -30.40 -5.10
N ASN A 244 36.85 -29.71 -4.73
CA ASN A 244 35.60 -30.28 -4.23
C ASN A 244 34.66 -30.84 -5.31
N ALA A 245 35.07 -30.78 -6.59
CA ALA A 245 34.27 -31.19 -7.74
C ALA A 245 33.69 -32.61 -7.65
N ALA A 246 34.37 -33.55 -6.97
CA ALA A 246 33.90 -34.92 -6.79
C ALA A 246 32.81 -35.08 -5.71
N ALA A 247 32.65 -34.12 -4.79
CA ALA A 247 31.71 -34.18 -3.67
C ALA A 247 30.41 -33.39 -3.93
N ALA A 248 30.47 -32.33 -4.76
CA ALA A 248 29.35 -31.44 -5.03
C ALA A 248 28.16 -32.14 -5.71
N ASP A 249 28.42 -33.03 -6.68
CA ASP A 249 27.39 -33.75 -7.44
C ASP A 249 26.54 -34.68 -6.55
N ALA A 250 27.09 -35.15 -5.43
CA ALA A 250 26.40 -36.01 -4.45
C ALA A 250 25.64 -35.22 -3.36
N ALA A 251 25.88 -33.92 -3.22
CA ALA A 251 25.31 -33.08 -2.16
C ALA A 251 24.04 -32.34 -2.59
N LEU A 252 23.89 -32.02 -3.88
CA LEU A 252 22.70 -31.34 -4.43
C LEU A 252 21.40 -32.13 -4.23
N ASP A 253 21.46 -33.47 -4.19
CA ASP A 253 20.32 -34.34 -3.87
C ASP A 253 19.93 -34.32 -2.38
N ARG A 254 20.81 -33.82 -1.49
CA ARG A 254 20.54 -33.73 -0.04
C ARG A 254 19.93 -32.38 0.35
N VAL A 255 20.26 -31.30 -0.36
CA VAL A 255 19.68 -29.96 -0.13
C VAL A 255 18.17 -29.97 -0.34
N ALA A 256 17.67 -30.71 -1.34
CA ALA A 256 16.24 -30.90 -1.57
C ALA A 256 15.49 -31.68 -0.46
N LYS A 257 16.22 -32.37 0.44
CA LYS A 257 15.64 -33.11 1.58
C LYS A 257 15.82 -32.43 2.92
N ALA A 258 16.81 -31.53 3.06
CA ALA A 258 17.09 -30.84 4.32
C ALA A 258 16.09 -29.70 4.62
N THR A 259 15.45 -29.15 3.60
CA THR A 259 14.38 -28.13 3.70
C THR A 259 13.12 -28.60 4.44
N HIS A 260 12.96 -29.91 4.68
CA HIS A 260 11.80 -30.45 5.41
C HIS A 260 11.99 -30.58 6.94
N ALA A 261 13.16 -30.25 7.50
CA ALA A 261 13.48 -30.60 8.88
C ALA A 261 13.22 -29.49 9.93
N SER A 262 13.00 -28.24 9.52
CA SER A 262 12.79 -27.13 10.46
C SER A 262 11.53 -26.33 10.12
N GLU A 263 10.36 -26.96 10.23
CA GLU A 263 9.12 -26.19 10.36
C GLU A 263 8.17 -26.79 11.39
N ARG A 264 8.35 -26.35 12.63
CA ARG A 264 7.22 -26.06 13.51
C ARG A 264 7.37 -24.61 13.95
N VAL A 265 7.13 -23.70 13.02
CA VAL A 265 6.81 -22.31 13.36
C VAL A 265 5.47 -22.37 14.10
N LEU A 266 5.55 -22.24 15.42
CA LEU A 266 4.42 -21.78 16.21
C LEU A 266 4.12 -20.37 15.71
N LEU A 267 3.09 -20.25 14.86
CA LEU A 267 2.47 -18.97 14.56
C LEU A 267 2.20 -18.29 15.90
N THR A 268 2.62 -17.04 16.05
CA THR A 268 2.27 -16.27 17.24
C THR A 268 0.74 -16.26 17.35
N PRO A 269 0.17 -16.25 18.57
CA PRO A 269 -1.29 -16.23 18.74
C PRO A 269 -1.98 -15.11 17.97
N GLU A 270 -1.25 -14.02 17.70
CA GLU A 270 -1.72 -12.85 16.95
C GLU A 270 -1.78 -13.11 15.43
N VAL A 271 -0.78 -13.78 14.85
CA VAL A 271 -0.78 -14.16 13.42
C VAL A 271 -1.77 -15.30 13.16
N GLN A 272 -1.89 -16.24 14.10
CA GLN A 272 -2.91 -17.29 14.05
C GLN A 272 -4.32 -16.70 14.17
N ALA A 273 -4.54 -15.75 15.09
CA ALA A 273 -5.84 -15.08 15.24
C ALA A 273 -6.20 -14.23 14.02
N ALA A 274 -5.23 -13.59 13.36
CA ALA A 274 -5.45 -12.87 12.12
C ALA A 274 -5.84 -13.81 10.97
N ALA A 275 -5.15 -14.96 10.83
CA ALA A 275 -5.48 -15.97 9.83
C ALA A 275 -6.87 -16.58 10.06
N ASP A 276 -7.21 -16.91 11.31
CA ASP A 276 -8.50 -17.50 11.68
C ASP A 276 -9.66 -16.51 11.55
N ALA A 277 -9.45 -15.23 11.89
CA ALA A 277 -10.47 -14.18 11.76
C ALA A 277 -10.83 -13.85 10.29
N LEU A 278 -9.93 -14.14 9.36
CA LEU A 278 -10.12 -13.94 7.92
C LEU A 278 -10.70 -15.18 7.21
N ALA A 279 -10.63 -16.37 7.84
CA ALA A 279 -11.15 -17.61 7.27
C ALA A 279 -12.65 -17.84 7.52
N ASP A 280 -13.25 -17.26 8.57
CA ASP A 280 -14.69 -17.35 8.87
C ASP A 280 -15.23 -16.09 9.58
N PRO A 281 -15.93 -15.16 8.88
CA PRO A 281 -16.38 -13.89 9.46
C PRO A 281 -17.55 -14.01 10.43
N ALA A 282 -18.13 -15.20 10.66
CA ALA A 282 -19.35 -15.39 11.46
C ALA A 282 -19.17 -16.22 12.76
N GLY A 283 -17.96 -16.72 13.05
CA GLY A 283 -17.75 -17.75 14.07
C GLY A 283 -16.90 -17.40 15.29
N ALA A 284 -16.34 -16.18 15.42
CA ALA A 284 -15.36 -15.90 16.48
C ALA A 284 -16.02 -15.66 17.87
N PRO A 285 -15.67 -16.42 18.93
CA PRO A 285 -15.96 -16.01 20.30
C PRO A 285 -15.16 -14.74 20.65
N PRO A 286 -15.66 -13.86 21.54
CA PRO A 286 -14.93 -12.65 21.91
C PRO A 286 -13.55 -13.01 22.49
N PRO A 287 -12.49 -12.26 22.13
CA PRO A 287 -11.13 -12.58 22.56
C PRO A 287 -11.02 -12.59 24.10
N PRO A 288 -10.20 -13.47 24.68
CA PRO A 288 -9.94 -13.44 26.12
C PRO A 288 -9.26 -12.11 26.48
N PRO A 289 -9.53 -11.54 27.68
CA PRO A 289 -8.89 -10.30 28.09
C PRO A 289 -7.39 -10.51 28.17
N LEU A 290 -6.65 -9.76 27.36
CA LEU A 290 -5.19 -9.71 27.36
C LEU A 290 -4.70 -9.43 28.78
N ALA A 291 -3.91 -10.35 29.33
CA ALA A 291 -3.19 -10.12 30.57
C ALA A 291 -2.21 -8.96 30.33
N ALA A 292 -2.51 -7.82 30.96
CA ALA A 292 -1.75 -6.60 30.82
C ALA A 292 -0.28 -6.82 31.20
N SER A 293 0.60 -6.82 30.20
CA SER A 293 2.00 -6.43 30.39
C SER A 293 1.99 -5.01 30.96
N ARG A 294 2.40 -4.86 32.21
CA ARG A 294 2.50 -3.55 32.89
C ARG A 294 3.64 -2.74 32.26
N SER A 295 3.36 -2.06 31.15
CA SER A 295 4.16 -0.90 30.79
C SER A 295 3.88 0.19 31.82
N ARG A 296 4.94 0.78 32.38
CA ARG A 296 4.81 1.92 33.28
C ARG A 296 4.47 3.13 32.42
N VAL A 297 3.20 3.31 32.12
CA VAL A 297 2.69 4.56 31.56
C VAL A 297 2.99 5.65 32.58
N THR A 298 3.98 6.49 32.28
CA THR A 298 4.27 7.65 33.12
C THR A 298 3.07 8.60 33.03
N TRP A 299 2.70 9.24 34.14
CA TRP A 299 1.63 10.25 34.19
C TRP A 299 1.76 11.34 33.11
N ARG A 300 2.97 11.52 32.57
CA ARG A 300 3.29 12.41 31.44
C ARG A 300 2.64 11.96 30.12
N VAL A 301 2.62 10.66 29.82
CA VAL A 301 2.00 10.11 28.60
C VAL A 301 0.48 10.18 28.68
N VAL A 302 -0.09 9.87 29.85
CA VAL A 302 -1.54 10.04 30.11
C VAL A 302 -1.92 11.52 29.99
N GLY A 303 -1.12 12.42 30.57
CA GLY A 303 -1.35 13.86 30.49
C GLY A 303 -1.28 14.40 29.07
N PHE A 304 -0.32 13.93 28.26
CA PHE A 304 -0.19 14.33 26.86
C PHE A 304 -1.37 13.84 26.01
N LEU A 305 -1.76 12.56 26.15
CA LEU A 305 -2.92 12.03 25.43
C LEU A 305 -4.23 12.72 25.84
N ALA A 306 -4.41 12.99 27.14
CA ALA A 306 -5.55 13.74 27.63
C ALA A 306 -5.58 15.16 27.04
N LEU A 307 -4.43 15.83 26.95
CA LEU A 307 -4.32 17.16 26.33
C LEU A 307 -4.67 17.13 24.83
N VAL A 308 -4.19 16.13 24.08
CA VAL A 308 -4.50 15.97 22.66
C VAL A 308 -6.00 15.78 22.44
N VAL A 309 -6.64 14.91 23.23
CA VAL A 309 -8.10 14.72 23.18
C VAL A 309 -8.84 16.01 23.53
N LEU A 310 -8.35 16.78 24.51
CA LEU A 310 -8.96 18.06 24.91
C LEU A 310 -8.83 19.13 23.82
N VAL A 311 -7.69 19.21 23.13
CA VAL A 311 -7.47 20.13 22.00
C VAL A 311 -8.37 19.77 20.82
N ILE A 312 -8.46 18.48 20.48
CA ILE A 312 -9.34 18.00 19.40
C ILE A 312 -10.81 18.28 19.77
N GLY A 313 -11.22 17.99 21.00
CA GLY A 313 -12.56 18.28 21.49
C GLY A 313 -12.88 19.78 21.49
N PHE A 314 -11.94 20.62 21.91
CA PHE A 314 -12.09 22.08 21.87
C PHE A 314 -12.22 22.59 20.43
N GLY A 315 -11.39 22.10 19.51
CA GLY A 315 -11.49 22.43 18.08
C GLY A 315 -12.85 22.04 17.49
N ALA A 316 -13.37 20.85 17.83
CA ALA A 316 -14.69 20.40 17.42
C ALA A 316 -15.82 21.29 17.98
N VAL A 317 -15.73 21.72 19.25
CA VAL A 317 -16.71 22.62 19.86
C VAL A 317 -16.67 24.01 19.22
N VAL A 318 -15.49 24.56 18.95
CA VAL A 318 -15.35 25.85 18.25
C VAL A 318 -15.94 25.77 16.85
N MET A 319 -15.63 24.71 16.09
CA MET A 319 -16.18 24.49 14.75
C MET A 319 -17.72 24.37 14.79
N ALA A 320 -18.27 23.59 15.71
CA ALA A 320 -19.72 23.45 15.88
C ALA A 320 -20.39 24.79 16.27
N THR A 321 -19.72 25.62 17.09
CA THR A 321 -20.24 26.93 17.50
C THR A 321 -20.31 27.88 16.31
N ILE A 322 -19.25 27.94 15.49
CA ILE A 322 -19.23 28.77 14.28
C ILE A 322 -20.30 28.30 13.28
N ALA A 323 -20.38 26.99 13.05
CA ALA A 323 -21.35 26.40 12.14
C ALA A 323 -22.81 26.57 12.60
N SER A 324 -23.06 26.72 13.91
CA SER A 324 -24.41 26.98 14.45
C SER A 324 -24.87 28.44 14.36
N ASN A 325 -23.98 29.34 13.92
CA ASN A 325 -24.22 30.78 13.87
C ASN A 325 -24.33 31.32 12.44
N THR A 326 -24.49 30.44 11.45
CA THR A 326 -24.78 30.78 10.05
C THR A 326 -26.26 30.57 9.76
N TYR A 327 -26.79 31.30 8.78
CA TYR A 327 -28.16 31.14 8.30
C TYR A 327 -28.12 30.81 6.82
N TYR A 328 -29.10 30.05 6.34
CA TYR A 328 -29.29 29.90 4.91
C TYR A 328 -30.78 29.80 4.57
N VAL A 329 -31.14 30.25 3.37
CA VAL A 329 -32.49 30.16 2.82
C VAL A 329 -32.54 28.95 1.91
N GLY A 330 -33.45 28.01 2.18
CA GLY A 330 -33.57 26.76 1.43
C GLY A 330 -35.00 26.26 1.36
N LEU A 331 -35.17 25.05 0.83
CA LEU A 331 -36.48 24.41 0.68
C LEU A 331 -36.75 23.37 1.76
N ASP A 332 -37.94 23.44 2.36
CA ASP A 332 -38.54 22.37 3.16
C ASP A 332 -39.83 21.92 2.45
N GLY A 333 -39.70 20.93 1.56
CA GLY A 333 -40.76 20.56 0.63
C GLY A 333 -40.94 21.61 -0.48
N ASP A 334 -42.14 22.16 -0.61
CA ASP A 334 -42.47 23.20 -1.60
C ASP A 334 -42.39 24.63 -1.02
N GLU A 335 -42.03 24.77 0.25
CA GLU A 335 -41.96 26.05 0.97
C GLU A 335 -40.51 26.52 1.11
N VAL A 336 -40.28 27.82 0.88
CA VAL A 336 -39.02 28.49 1.20
C VAL A 336 -38.95 28.75 2.70
N VAL A 337 -37.91 28.26 3.36
CA VAL A 337 -37.71 28.43 4.81
C VAL A 337 -36.30 28.93 5.11
N ILE A 338 -36.16 29.63 6.24
CA ILE A 338 -34.87 30.08 6.75
C ILE A 338 -34.39 29.04 7.78
N PHE A 339 -33.26 28.43 7.48
CA PHE A 339 -32.57 27.49 8.37
C PHE A 339 -31.48 28.20 9.16
N ARG A 340 -31.29 27.75 10.40
CA ARG A 340 -30.15 28.11 11.24
C ARG A 340 -29.19 26.92 11.33
N GLY A 341 -27.93 27.18 11.05
CA GLY A 341 -26.86 26.18 11.00
C GLY A 341 -26.32 25.96 9.58
N ALA A 342 -25.15 25.34 9.46
CA ALA A 342 -24.54 25.03 8.18
C ALA A 342 -25.34 23.97 7.37
N LYS A 343 -25.34 24.13 6.04
CA LYS A 343 -25.98 23.20 5.08
C LYS A 343 -25.45 21.78 5.27
N GLY A 344 -26.35 20.80 5.38
CA GLY A 344 -26.00 19.38 5.58
C GLY A 344 -25.57 19.00 7.01
N GLY A 345 -25.48 19.97 7.94
CA GLY A 345 -25.05 19.74 9.32
C GLY A 345 -23.53 19.65 9.47
N VAL A 346 -23.04 19.91 10.68
CA VAL A 346 -21.61 19.81 11.02
C VAL A 346 -21.47 18.96 12.27
N LEU A 347 -20.73 17.85 12.16
CA LEU A 347 -20.55 16.85 13.21
C LEU A 347 -21.92 16.31 13.70
N TRP A 348 -22.26 16.52 14.98
CA TRP A 348 -23.51 16.10 15.61
C TRP A 348 -24.58 17.21 15.65
N VAL A 349 -24.31 18.39 15.05
CA VAL A 349 -25.25 19.52 15.01
C VAL A 349 -25.93 19.56 13.64
N GLN A 350 -27.23 19.31 13.64
CA GLN A 350 -28.09 19.39 12.45
C GLN A 350 -28.73 20.79 12.35
N PRO A 351 -28.96 21.31 11.14
CA PRO A 351 -29.62 22.60 10.96
C PRO A 351 -31.08 22.53 11.43
N SER A 352 -31.56 23.61 12.05
CA SER A 352 -32.95 23.72 12.51
C SER A 352 -33.71 24.77 11.70
N ILE A 353 -35.00 24.57 11.50
CA ILE A 353 -35.87 25.58 10.88
C ILE A 353 -36.06 26.72 11.88
N GLU A 354 -35.55 27.91 11.57
CA GLU A 354 -35.70 29.10 12.40
C GLU A 354 -37.02 29.81 12.07
N GLN A 355 -37.33 29.95 10.77
CA GLN A 355 -38.53 30.66 10.32
C GLN A 355 -39.11 30.07 9.03
N ARG A 356 -40.42 29.82 9.05
CA ARG A 356 -41.22 29.51 7.86
C ARG A 356 -41.72 30.80 7.23
N THR A 357 -41.51 30.97 5.93
CA THR A 357 -41.80 32.25 5.25
C THR A 357 -43.19 32.28 4.62
N GLY A 358 -43.83 31.12 4.44
CA GLY A 358 -45.10 30.96 3.74
C GLY A 358 -45.01 31.15 2.22
N LEU A 359 -43.82 31.34 1.66
CA LEU A 359 -43.59 31.51 0.22
C LEU A 359 -43.41 30.14 -0.44
N LEU A 360 -44.23 29.83 -1.46
CA LEU A 360 -44.09 28.60 -2.22
C LEU A 360 -43.09 28.78 -3.36
N ILE A 361 -42.30 27.74 -3.65
CA ILE A 361 -41.31 27.74 -4.74
C ILE A 361 -41.93 28.03 -6.12
N ALA A 362 -43.23 27.74 -6.29
CA ALA A 362 -43.99 28.05 -7.49
C ALA A 362 -44.09 29.57 -7.74
N ASP A 363 -44.20 30.35 -6.68
CA ASP A 363 -44.37 31.81 -6.72
C ASP A 363 -43.02 32.54 -6.77
N VAL A 364 -41.91 31.82 -6.57
CA VAL A 364 -40.56 32.39 -6.65
C VAL A 364 -40.17 32.66 -8.11
N PRO A 365 -39.65 33.86 -8.45
CA PRO A 365 -39.14 34.17 -9.78
C PRO A 365 -38.03 33.21 -10.23
N GLU A 366 -38.01 32.84 -11.51
CA GLU A 366 -37.11 31.81 -12.06
C GLU A 366 -35.63 32.08 -11.77
N GLN A 367 -35.23 33.35 -11.73
CA GLN A 367 -33.86 33.78 -11.42
C GLN A 367 -33.37 33.40 -10.02
N TYR A 368 -34.27 33.24 -9.04
CA TYR A 368 -33.91 32.90 -7.65
C TYR A 368 -34.13 31.42 -7.32
N ARG A 369 -34.75 30.66 -8.24
CA ARG A 369 -35.08 29.25 -8.00
C ARG A 369 -33.83 28.38 -7.86
N ALA A 370 -32.80 28.62 -8.66
CA ALA A 370 -31.54 27.89 -8.58
C ALA A 370 -30.85 28.14 -7.23
N ASP A 371 -30.69 29.40 -6.84
CA ASP A 371 -30.01 29.80 -5.61
C ASP A 371 -30.74 29.30 -4.35
N ILE A 372 -32.08 29.33 -4.33
CA ILE A 372 -32.88 28.83 -3.20
C ILE A 372 -32.86 27.29 -3.15
N THR A 373 -32.78 26.61 -4.29
CA THR A 373 -32.68 25.14 -4.35
C THR A 373 -31.32 24.64 -3.89
N GLU A 374 -30.24 25.34 -4.26
CA GLU A 374 -28.87 25.06 -3.80
C GLU A 374 -28.65 25.52 -2.34
N GLY A 375 -29.55 26.38 -1.85
CA GLY A 375 -29.51 27.01 -0.55
C GLY A 375 -28.66 28.27 -0.62
N GLN A 376 -29.22 29.43 -0.27
CA GLN A 376 -28.50 30.70 -0.28
C GLN A 376 -27.95 30.97 1.13
N ASP A 377 -26.61 31.08 1.28
CA ASP A 377 -25.96 31.35 2.57
C ASP A 377 -26.06 32.84 2.92
N GLU A 378 -26.50 33.14 4.14
CA GLU A 378 -26.66 34.51 4.62
C GLU A 378 -25.96 34.71 5.98
N PRO A 379 -25.23 35.83 6.15
CA PRO A 379 -24.39 36.04 7.32
C PRO A 379 -25.19 36.35 8.59
N SER A 380 -26.47 36.74 8.47
CA SER A 380 -27.36 36.98 9.60
C SER A 380 -28.83 36.65 9.27
N LEU A 381 -29.65 36.52 10.31
CA LEU A 381 -31.10 36.35 10.16
C LEU A 381 -31.76 37.55 9.46
N GLU A 382 -31.25 38.76 9.71
CA GLU A 382 -31.78 39.99 9.10
C GLU A 382 -31.51 40.00 7.59
N ASP A 383 -30.33 39.55 7.16
CA ASP A 383 -29.97 39.43 5.75
C ASP A 383 -30.79 38.34 5.06
N ALA A 384 -31.00 37.20 5.71
CA ALA A 384 -31.88 36.14 5.22
C ALA A 384 -33.34 36.60 5.06
N GLN A 385 -33.85 37.39 6.01
CA GLN A 385 -35.18 37.99 5.92
C GLN A 385 -35.26 39.03 4.81
N ALA A 386 -34.23 39.86 4.65
CA ALA A 386 -34.16 40.86 3.58
C ALA A 386 -34.13 40.20 2.19
N PHE A 387 -33.38 39.11 2.04
CA PHE A 387 -33.36 38.30 0.83
C PHE A 387 -34.75 37.76 0.49
N VAL A 388 -35.43 37.13 1.45
CA VAL A 388 -36.79 36.59 1.26
C VAL A 388 -37.80 37.70 0.93
N GLN A 389 -37.69 38.88 1.55
CA GLN A 389 -38.54 40.04 1.24
C GLN A 389 -38.34 40.53 -0.19
N ASN A 390 -37.09 40.65 -0.65
CA ASN A 390 -36.78 41.04 -2.02
C ASN A 390 -37.35 40.03 -3.04
N VAL A 391 -37.21 38.74 -2.77
CA VAL A 391 -37.81 37.67 -3.59
C VAL A 391 -39.33 37.80 -3.65
N ARG A 392 -39.98 38.13 -2.52
CA ARG A 392 -41.43 38.34 -2.44
C ARG A 392 -41.89 39.58 -3.21
N GLU A 393 -41.19 40.71 -3.06
CA GLU A 393 -41.53 41.96 -3.78
C GLU A 393 -41.48 41.74 -5.30
N GLN A 394 -40.46 41.03 -5.80
CA GLN A 394 -40.36 40.72 -7.22
C GLN A 394 -41.40 39.68 -7.70
N ALA A 395 -41.78 38.74 -6.84
CA ALA A 395 -42.90 37.84 -7.13
C ALA A 395 -44.22 38.60 -7.30
N ASP A 396 -44.48 39.57 -6.41
CA ASP A 396 -45.68 40.42 -6.45
C ASP A 396 -45.70 41.35 -7.67
N GLU A 397 -44.55 41.88 -8.09
CA GLU A 397 -44.42 42.68 -9.32
C GLU A 397 -44.72 41.86 -10.59
N LEU A 398 -44.27 40.61 -10.65
CA LEU A 398 -44.59 39.68 -11.75
C LEU A 398 -46.07 39.26 -11.73
N GLY A 399 -46.65 39.04 -10.54
CA GLY A 399 -48.08 38.73 -10.39
C GLY A 399 -49.00 39.91 -10.72
N GLY A 400 -48.60 41.14 -10.39
CA GLY A 400 -49.33 42.37 -10.70
C GLY A 400 -49.37 42.70 -12.20
N ALA A 401 -48.31 42.36 -12.95
CA ALA A 401 -48.25 42.54 -14.40
C ALA A 401 -49.25 41.63 -15.17
N LEU A 402 -49.56 40.44 -14.63
CA LEU A 402 -50.54 39.49 -15.20
C LEU A 402 -52.01 39.86 -14.89
N GLY A 403 -52.26 40.76 -13.93
CA GLY A 403 -53.60 41.20 -13.52
C GLY A 403 -54.18 42.38 -14.30
N ALA A 404 -53.37 43.09 -15.10
CA ALA A 404 -53.79 44.31 -15.79
C ALA A 404 -54.43 44.09 -17.18
N ASP A 405 -54.34 42.88 -17.74
CA ASP A 405 -54.77 42.57 -19.13
C ASP A 405 -56.17 41.91 -19.25
N LEU A 406 -56.98 41.89 -18.18
CA LEU A 406 -58.36 41.39 -18.22
C LEU A 406 -59.39 42.53 -18.12
N VAL A 407 -59.43 43.40 -19.13
CA VAL A 407 -60.61 44.22 -19.44
C VAL A 407 -61.08 43.89 -20.86
N LEU A 408 -62.00 42.94 -20.97
CA LEU A 408 -62.71 42.63 -22.22
C LEU A 408 -63.87 43.62 -22.44
N PRO A 409 -64.10 44.14 -23.67
CA PRO A 409 -65.28 44.94 -23.97
C PRO A 409 -66.51 44.04 -24.17
N SER A 410 -67.65 44.49 -23.61
CA SER A 410 -68.96 43.85 -23.71
C SER A 410 -69.43 43.67 -25.16
N THR A 411 -69.95 42.49 -25.51
CA THR A 411 -70.81 42.33 -26.68
C THR A 411 -72.06 41.53 -26.31
N THR A 412 -73.20 42.12 -26.66
CA THR A 412 -74.57 41.65 -26.40
C THR A 412 -75.12 40.90 -27.61
N GLU A 413 -75.84 39.80 -27.33
CA GLU A 413 -76.90 39.14 -28.14
C GLU A 413 -76.52 38.46 -29.48
N VAL A 414 -76.65 37.14 -29.66
CA VAL A 414 -77.79 36.16 -29.76
C VAL A 414 -77.87 35.62 -31.22
N PRO A 415 -78.22 34.33 -31.44
CA PRO A 415 -77.76 33.53 -32.58
C PRO A 415 -78.83 33.32 -33.66
N ASP A 416 -78.42 32.91 -34.87
CA ASP A 416 -79.26 32.04 -35.70
C ASP A 416 -78.46 31.18 -36.70
N SER A 417 -79.06 30.03 -36.97
CA SER A 417 -78.64 28.84 -37.71
C SER A 417 -78.54 29.02 -39.24
N THR A 418 -77.67 28.24 -39.92
CA THR A 418 -78.05 27.13 -40.84
C THR A 418 -76.87 26.59 -41.68
N ALA A 419 -76.69 25.26 -41.59
CA ALA A 419 -76.51 24.26 -42.66
C ALA A 419 -75.45 24.40 -43.79
N THR A 420 -74.61 23.34 -43.93
CA THR A 420 -74.56 22.33 -45.04
C THR A 420 -73.14 22.00 -45.54
N SER A 421 -72.80 20.69 -45.57
CA SER A 421 -72.04 19.97 -46.64
C SER A 421 -70.52 20.28 -46.81
N VAL A 422 -69.57 19.36 -47.06
CA VAL A 422 -69.55 17.95 -47.50
C VAL A 422 -68.14 17.34 -47.28
N ALA A 423 -68.14 16.01 -47.13
CA ALA A 423 -67.07 15.00 -47.13
C ALA A 423 -65.86 15.13 -48.09
N ASN A 424 -64.68 14.61 -47.68
CA ASN A 424 -63.92 13.47 -48.28
C ASN A 424 -62.59 13.26 -47.49
N ARG A 425 -62.19 12.07 -46.96
CA ARG A 425 -61.54 10.88 -47.59
C ARG A 425 -60.43 11.27 -48.59
N ASP A 426 -59.18 10.81 -48.53
CA ASP A 426 -58.55 9.49 -48.29
C ASP A 426 -57.11 9.74 -47.74
N ALA A 427 -56.47 8.92 -46.89
CA ALA A 427 -56.06 7.52 -47.00
C ALA A 427 -54.88 7.23 -47.97
N GLY A 428 -53.87 6.53 -47.44
CA GLY A 428 -52.84 5.79 -48.18
C GLY A 428 -51.44 6.40 -48.08
N SER A 429 -50.53 5.87 -47.24
CA SER A 429 -49.67 4.68 -47.52
C SER A 429 -48.63 5.00 -48.60
N ASP A 430 -47.35 4.62 -48.56
CA ASP A 430 -46.68 3.48 -47.95
C ASP A 430 -45.16 3.60 -48.30
N GLN A 431 -44.36 2.70 -47.72
CA GLN A 431 -43.02 2.23 -48.14
C GLN A 431 -41.82 3.15 -47.82
N SER A 432 -40.83 2.77 -47.00
CA SER A 432 -40.03 1.54 -46.83
C SER A 432 -38.95 1.31 -47.89
N ASN A 433 -37.82 0.75 -47.42
CA ASN A 433 -36.52 0.40 -48.05
C ASN A 433 -35.46 1.49 -47.92
N ASP A 434 -34.23 1.21 -47.49
CA ASP A 434 -33.52 -0.02 -47.04
C ASP A 434 -32.42 0.43 -46.06
#